data_AF-A0A174M3E2-F1
#
_entry.id   AF-A0A174M3E2-F1
#
_cell.length_a   1.000
_cell.length_b   1.000
_cell.length_c   1.000
_cell.angle_alpha   90.00
_cell.angle_beta   90.00
_cell.angle_gamma   90.00
#
_symmetry.space_group_name_H-M   'P 1'
#
loop_
_entity.id
_entity.type
_entity.pdbx_description
1 polymer ?
#
loop_
_entity_poly.entity_id
_entity_poly.type
_entity_poly.pdbx_seq_one_letter_code
_entity_poly.pdbx_strand_id
1 'polypeptide(L)'
;MKFDDRLANKVIKKEEFEQQQQKLRKKYDVEEEGIIRIEKKRLTEVLIKNITILIKTILGIIHILLSALGAICILYPDTRVAMYNVFKDLIQQAINLLGL
;
A
#
# COMPACT_ATOMS: atom_id res chain seq x y z
N MET A 1 37.04 -32.93 -20.60
CA MET A 1 36.45 -31.85 -21.41
C MET A 1 35.36 -31.00 -20.73
N LYS A 2 34.90 -31.28 -19.49
CA LYS A 2 33.84 -30.48 -18.82
C LYS A 2 34.22 -29.06 -18.38
N PHE A 3 35.51 -28.70 -18.37
CA PHE A 3 35.97 -27.37 -17.93
C PHE A 3 35.86 -26.32 -19.04
N ASP A 4 36.15 -26.69 -20.29
CA ASP A 4 36.00 -25.81 -21.46
C ASP A 4 34.55 -25.38 -21.68
N ASP A 5 33.60 -26.32 -21.60
CA ASP A 5 32.18 -26.01 -21.77
C ASP A 5 31.65 -25.04 -20.71
N ARG A 6 32.18 -25.08 -19.47
CA ARG A 6 31.76 -24.16 -18.39
C ARG A 6 32.35 -22.77 -18.58
N LEU A 7 33.56 -22.67 -19.10
CA LEU A 7 34.21 -21.40 -19.44
C LEU A 7 33.52 -20.76 -20.64
N ALA A 8 33.30 -21.51 -21.71
CA ALA A 8 32.56 -21.08 -22.89
C ALA A 8 31.16 -20.57 -22.52
N ASN A 9 30.39 -21.34 -21.73
CA ASN A 9 29.07 -20.90 -21.26
C ASN A 9 29.11 -19.66 -20.36
N LYS A 10 30.17 -19.44 -19.58
CA LYS A 10 30.31 -18.22 -18.78
C LYS A 10 30.59 -17.01 -19.64
N VAL A 11 31.39 -17.15 -20.69
CA VAL A 11 31.70 -16.08 -21.64
C VAL A 11 30.44 -15.70 -22.41
N ILE A 12 29.72 -16.69 -22.97
CA ILE A 12 28.46 -16.47 -23.69
C ILE A 12 27.43 -15.73 -22.82
N LYS A 13 27.24 -16.17 -21.56
CA LYS A 13 26.30 -15.51 -20.64
C LYS A 13 26.68 -14.07 -20.31
N LYS A 14 27.98 -13.75 -20.27
CA LYS A 14 28.45 -12.36 -20.05
C LYS A 14 28.15 -11.50 -21.27
N GLU A 15 28.46 -11.99 -22.47
CA GLU A 15 28.16 -11.29 -23.72
C GLU A 15 26.65 -11.05 -23.89
N GLU A 16 25.82 -12.05 -23.61
CA GLU A 16 24.35 -11.93 -23.64
C GLU A 16 23.86 -10.86 -22.65
N PHE A 17 24.41 -10.83 -21.45
CA PHE A 17 24.07 -9.84 -20.43
C PHE A 17 24.47 -8.42 -20.84
N GLU A 18 25.67 -8.23 -21.37
CA GLU A 18 26.16 -6.94 -21.87
C GLU A 18 25.32 -6.43 -23.05
N GLN A 19 24.96 -7.30 -23.98
CA GLN A 19 24.06 -6.96 -25.09
C GLN A 19 22.67 -6.55 -24.59
N GLN A 20 22.12 -7.24 -23.57
CA GLN A 20 20.85 -6.85 -22.96
C GLN A 20 20.96 -5.48 -22.28
N GLN A 21 22.05 -5.21 -21.56
CA GLN A 21 22.31 -3.90 -20.94
C GLN A 21 22.43 -2.78 -21.98
N GLN A 22 23.13 -3.00 -23.11
CA GLN A 22 23.20 -2.03 -24.20
C GLN A 22 21.83 -1.77 -24.85
N LYS A 23 21.01 -2.81 -25.05
CA LYS A 23 19.63 -2.65 -25.57
C LYS A 23 18.77 -1.82 -24.62
N LEU A 24 18.90 -2.04 -23.31
CA LEU A 24 18.19 -1.28 -22.29
C LEU A 24 18.63 0.19 -22.28
N ARG A 25 19.94 0.46 -22.34
CA ARG A 25 20.52 1.82 -22.44
C ARG A 25 19.95 2.61 -23.60
N LYS A 26 19.98 2.03 -24.80
CA LYS A 26 19.44 2.65 -26.02
C LYS A 26 17.92 2.88 -25.95
N LYS A 27 17.19 1.97 -25.29
CA LYS A 27 15.72 2.05 -25.22
C LYS A 27 15.22 3.14 -24.26
N TYR A 28 15.97 3.43 -23.19
CA TYR A 28 15.56 4.38 -22.15
C TYR A 28 16.43 5.63 -22.07
N ASP A 29 17.33 5.83 -23.03
CA ASP A 29 18.21 7.00 -23.17
C ASP A 29 19.01 7.34 -21.89
N VAL A 30 19.65 6.31 -21.33
CA VAL A 30 20.41 6.44 -20.07
C VAL A 30 21.91 6.44 -20.37
N GLU A 31 22.57 7.58 -20.11
CA GLU A 31 24.01 7.78 -20.31
C GLU A 31 24.89 7.30 -19.14
N GLU A 32 24.31 7.04 -17.95
CA GLU A 32 25.06 6.69 -16.73
C GLU A 32 25.74 5.31 -16.79
N GLU A 33 27.02 5.23 -16.43
CA GLU A 33 27.77 3.97 -16.32
C GLU A 33 27.24 3.09 -15.16
N GLY A 34 26.98 1.80 -15.42
CA GLY A 34 26.44 0.87 -14.40
C GLY A 34 25.48 -0.21 -14.92
N ILE A 35 24.91 -1.02 -14.01
CA ILE A 35 23.87 -2.00 -14.36
C ILE A 35 22.50 -1.31 -14.26
N ILE A 36 21.80 -1.22 -15.38
CA ILE A 36 20.45 -0.65 -15.42
C ILE A 36 19.46 -1.70 -14.94
N ARG A 37 18.75 -1.38 -13.85
CA ARG A 37 17.66 -2.20 -13.32
C ARG A 37 16.36 -1.44 -13.46
N ILE A 38 15.45 -1.97 -14.28
CA ILE A 38 14.11 -1.40 -14.43
C ILE A 38 13.21 -2.01 -13.37
N GLU A 39 12.86 -1.22 -12.37
CA GLU A 39 11.84 -1.60 -11.41
C GLU A 39 10.45 -1.35 -12.01
N LYS A 40 9.85 -2.41 -12.54
CA LYS A 40 8.41 -2.39 -12.82
C LYS A 40 7.67 -2.52 -11.49
N LYS A 41 7.17 -1.40 -10.97
CA LYS A 41 6.25 -1.42 -9.82
C LYS A 41 5.07 -2.32 -10.18
N ARG A 42 4.80 -3.33 -9.35
CA ARG A 42 3.66 -4.23 -9.58
C ARG A 42 2.40 -3.44 -9.25
N LEU A 43 1.40 -3.49 -10.13
CA LEU A 43 0.13 -2.79 -9.90
C LEU A 43 -0.49 -3.18 -8.55
N THR A 44 -0.32 -4.44 -8.13
CA THR A 44 -0.75 -4.96 -6.84
C THR A 44 -0.12 -4.21 -5.65
N GLU A 45 1.19 -3.93 -5.70
CA GLU A 45 1.90 -3.20 -4.64
C GLU A 45 1.42 -1.74 -4.55
N VAL A 46 1.15 -1.12 -5.69
CA VAL A 46 0.60 0.24 -5.75
C VAL A 46 -0.82 0.29 -5.19
N LEU A 47 -1.66 -0.67 -5.55
CA LEU A 47 -3.04 -0.76 -5.07
C LEU A 47 -3.11 -1.00 -3.56
N ILE A 48 -2.35 -1.95 -3.03
CA ILE A 48 -2.33 -2.24 -1.57
C ILE A 48 -1.86 -1.02 -0.78
N LYS A 49 -0.82 -0.33 -1.28
CA LYS A 49 -0.32 0.90 -0.65
C LYS A 49 -1.40 1.98 -0.60
N ASN A 50 -2.10 2.20 -1.71
CA ASN A 50 -3.15 3.23 -1.80
C ASN A 50 -4.36 2.90 -0.92
N ILE A 51 -4.79 1.64 -0.89
CA ILE A 51 -5.90 1.19 -0.02
C ILE A 51 -5.53 1.38 1.46
N THR A 52 -4.30 1.04 1.83
CA THR A 52 -3.83 1.22 3.22
C THR A 52 -3.84 2.68 3.64
N ILE A 53 -3.38 3.58 2.76
CA ILE A 53 -3.40 5.03 3.01
C ILE A 53 -4.85 5.52 3.13
N LEU A 54 -5.72 5.10 2.22
CA LEU A 54 -7.13 5.48 2.23
C LEU A 54 -7.81 5.10 3.55
N ILE A 55 -7.62 3.86 4.01
CA ILE A 55 -8.18 3.37 5.28
C ILE A 55 -7.65 4.20 6.46
N LYS A 56 -6.35 4.49 6.50
CA LYS A 56 -5.75 5.33 7.56
C LYS A 56 -6.35 6.73 7.56
N THR A 57 -6.54 7.34 6.39
CA THR A 57 -7.16 8.67 6.29
C THR A 57 -8.59 8.67 6.80
N ILE A 58 -9.39 7.67 6.39
CA ILE A 58 -10.78 7.53 6.85
C ILE A 58 -10.84 7.37 8.37
N LEU A 59 -9.99 6.49 8.94
CA LEU A 59 -9.90 6.30 10.38
C LEU A 59 -9.51 7.59 11.12
N GLY A 60 -8.57 8.36 10.58
CA GLY A 60 -8.17 9.66 11.13
C GLY A 60 -9.33 10.66 11.17
N ILE A 61 -10.10 10.75 10.08
CA ILE A 61 -11.28 11.65 10.01
C ILE A 61 -12.33 11.24 11.04
N ILE A 62 -12.67 9.94 11.12
CA ILE A 62 -13.64 9.42 12.09
C ILE A 62 -13.15 9.72 13.52
N HIS A 63 -11.86 9.54 13.79
CA HIS A 63 -11.30 9.79 15.12
C HIS A 63 -11.41 11.27 15.53
N ILE A 64 -11.15 12.20 14.61
CA ILE A 64 -11.30 13.64 14.86
C ILE A 64 -12.76 13.99 15.16
N LEU A 65 -13.70 13.47 14.37
CA LEU A 65 -15.13 13.70 14.59
C LEU A 65 -15.58 13.12 15.94
N LEU A 66 -15.14 11.92 16.27
CA LEU A 66 -15.47 11.27 17.54
C LEU A 66 -14.90 12.05 18.73
N SER A 67 -13.68 12.58 18.59
CA SER A 67 -13.06 13.43 19.60
C SER A 67 -13.84 14.74 19.81
N ALA A 68 -14.26 15.40 18.73
CA ALA A 68 -15.07 16.61 18.81
C ALA A 68 -16.42 16.37 19.50
N LEU A 69 -17.13 15.30 19.12
CA LEU A 69 -18.38 14.89 19.77
C LEU A 69 -18.18 14.55 21.25
N GLY A 70 -17.10 13.85 21.58
CA GLY A 70 -16.72 13.54 22.96
C GLY A 70 -16.49 14.80 23.79
N ALA A 71 -15.78 15.79 23.24
CA ALA A 71 -15.55 17.08 23.91
C ALA A 71 -16.87 17.82 24.19
N ILE A 72 -17.79 17.84 23.23
CA ILE A 72 -19.11 18.48 23.39
C ILE A 72 -19.91 17.79 24.51
N CYS A 73 -19.90 16.45 24.57
CA CYS A 73 -20.62 15.68 25.59
C CYS A 73 -20.05 15.85 27.01
N ILE A 74 -18.78 16.23 27.14
CA ILE A 74 -18.18 16.57 28.44
C ILE A 74 -18.77 17.89 28.94
N LEU A 75 -18.91 18.88 28.06
CA LEU A 75 -19.37 20.23 28.42
C LEU A 75 -20.88 20.30 28.66
N TYR A 76 -21.69 19.58 27.88
CA TYR A 76 -23.14 19.68 27.92
C TYR A 76 -23.80 18.36 28.33
N PRO A 77 -24.45 18.29 29.51
CA PRO A 77 -25.04 17.06 30.03
C PRO A 77 -26.19 16.52 29.16
N ASP A 78 -27.00 17.39 28.57
CA ASP A 78 -28.13 16.97 27.72
C ASP A 78 -27.65 16.27 26.44
N THR A 79 -26.56 16.77 25.84
CA THR A 79 -25.98 16.16 24.64
C THR A 79 -25.43 14.76 24.90
N ARG A 80 -24.94 14.48 26.12
CA ARG A 80 -24.44 13.17 26.53
C ARG A 80 -25.56 12.13 26.55
N VAL A 81 -26.72 12.49 27.09
CA VAL A 81 -27.88 11.58 27.17
C VAL A 81 -28.38 11.25 25.77
N ALA A 82 -28.51 12.26 24.90
CA ALA A 82 -28.85 12.06 23.50
C ALA A 82 -27.84 11.14 22.79
N MET A 83 -26.53 11.37 22.96
CA MET A 83 -25.49 10.53 22.36
C MET A 83 -25.56 9.08 22.85
N TYR A 84 -25.77 8.86 24.15
CA TYR A 84 -25.89 7.52 24.73
C TYR A 84 -27.08 6.74 24.17
N ASN A 85 -28.23 7.40 24.01
CA ASN A 85 -29.43 6.76 23.45
C ASN A 85 -29.20 6.36 21.98
N VAL A 86 -28.65 7.27 21.17
CA VAL A 86 -28.32 6.97 19.76
C VAL A 86 -27.32 5.83 19.66
N PHE A 87 -26.30 5.80 20.53
CA PHE A 87 -25.33 4.71 20.57
C PHE A 87 -25.95 3.36 20.92
N LYS A 88 -26.85 3.33 21.90
CA LYS A 88 -27.59 2.13 22.29
C LYS A 88 -28.48 1.63 21.14
N ASP A 89 -29.18 2.53 20.47
CA ASP A 89 -30.03 2.18 19.33
C ASP A 89 -29.23 1.62 18.15
N LEU A 90 -28.05 2.20 17.87
CA LEU A 90 -27.12 1.69 16.85
C LEU A 90 -26.64 0.28 17.17
N ILE A 91 -26.26 0.00 18.42
CA ILE A 91 -25.86 -1.34 18.85
C ILE A 91 -27.04 -2.31 18.67
N GLN A 92 -28.23 -1.93 19.10
CA GLN A 92 -29.40 -2.79 18.97
C GLN A 92 -29.70 -3.09 17.49
N GLN A 93 -29.62 -2.09 16.61
CA GLN A 93 -29.80 -2.29 15.17
C GLN A 93 -28.73 -3.20 14.59
N ALA A 94 -27.47 -3.05 15.00
CA ALA A 94 -26.39 -3.92 14.55
C ALA A 94 -26.56 -5.37 15.00
N ILE A 95 -26.98 -5.59 16.25
CA ILE A 95 -27.31 -6.92 16.80
C ILE A 95 -28.47 -7.54 16.03
N ASN A 96 -29.55 -6.78 15.82
CA ASN A 96 -30.71 -7.23 15.05
C ASN A 96 -30.34 -7.61 13.61
N LEU A 97 -29.45 -6.85 12.97
CA LEU A 97 -28.94 -7.16 11.62
C LEU A 97 -28.10 -8.44 11.58
N LEU A 98 -27.40 -8.75 12.67
CA LEU A 98 -26.66 -10.00 12.82
C LEU A 98 -27.56 -11.18 13.22
N GLY A 99 -28.84 -10.95 13.48
CA GLY A 99 -29.82 -11.98 13.84
C GLY A 99 -29.62 -12.56 15.24
N LEU A 100 -29.00 -11.80 16.15
CA LEU A 100 -28.75 -12.16 17.55
C LEU A 100 -29.79 -11.53 18.49
#